data_AF-A0A6V7H6W2-F1
#
_entry.id   AF-A0A6V7H6W2-F1
#
_cell.length_a   1.000
_cell.length_b   1.000
_cell.length_c   1.000
_cell.angle_alpha   90.00
_cell.angle_beta   90.00
_cell.angle_gamma   90.00
#
_symmetry.space_group_name_H-M   'P 1'
#
loop_
_entity.id
_entity.type
_entity.pdbx_description
1 polymer ?
#
loop_
_entity_poly.entity_id
_entity_poly.type
_entity_poly.pdbx_seq_one_letter_code
_entity_poly.pdbx_strand_id
1 'polypeptide(L)'
;DFHVILIYAPDDRAVVYDLDSALPFPTHFWKYAMETFRSDEVLQPEHHRRFRVVPASVYLREFASDRHHMKREDGTWIKTPPDYPSISTSTCKDNLDSFINMDPGTGFGVVLTLDQLFDRFHRPNAIPTAPRTPHPQPTPT
;
A
#
# COMPACT_ATOMS: atom_id res chain seq x y z
N ASP A 1 -11.21 -8.54 -5.04
CA ASP A 1 -11.14 -7.31 -4.24
C ASP A 1 -9.74 -7.15 -3.66
N PHE A 2 -9.39 -5.98 -3.10
CA PHE A 2 -8.04 -5.68 -2.59
C PHE A 2 -8.03 -4.49 -1.61
N HIS A 3 -6.92 -4.32 -0.87
CA HIS A 3 -6.62 -3.13 -0.07
C HIS A 3 -5.21 -2.64 -0.38
N VAL A 4 -4.95 -1.34 -0.26
CA VAL A 4 -3.63 -0.73 -0.54
C VAL A 4 -3.15 0.07 0.65
N ILE A 5 -1.90 -0.18 1.04
CA ILE A 5 -1.19 0.56 2.08
C ILE A 5 0.16 1.02 1.54
N LEU A 6 0.71 2.11 2.10
CA LEU A 6 2.08 2.51 1.83
C LEU A 6 2.98 2.08 3.00
N ILE A 7 4.05 1.35 2.68
CA ILE A 7 5.12 1.05 3.64
C ILE A 7 6.31 1.97 3.33
N TYR A 8 6.69 2.78 4.32
CA TYR A 8 7.89 3.61 4.26
C TYR A 8 8.98 2.99 5.13
N ALA A 9 10.06 2.53 4.49
CA ALA A 9 11.18 1.89 5.16
C ALA A 9 12.55 2.28 4.55
N PRO A 10 12.97 3.55 4.67
CA PRO A 10 14.23 4.03 4.10
C PRO A 10 15.47 3.62 4.93
N ASP A 11 15.28 3.30 6.21
CA ASP A 11 16.32 3.07 7.20
C ASP A 11 15.90 1.93 8.14
N ASP A 12 16.33 1.97 9.41
CA ASP A 12 15.96 1.00 10.44
C ASP A 12 14.49 1.09 10.87
N ARG A 13 13.73 2.08 10.41
CA ARG A 13 12.30 2.24 10.70
C ARG A 13 11.47 1.78 9.52
N ALA A 14 10.47 0.94 9.79
CA ALA A 14 9.39 0.64 8.87
C ALA A 14 8.06 1.11 9.47
N VAL A 15 7.36 1.98 8.75
CA VAL A 15 6.03 2.47 9.14
C VAL A 15 5.04 2.30 8.01
N VAL A 16 3.78 2.10 8.37
CA VAL A 16 2.64 1.89 7.48
C VAL A 16 1.75 3.13 7.51
N TYR A 17 1.40 3.61 6.32
CA TYR A 17 0.38 4.61 6.09
C TYR A 17 -0.82 3.89 5.47
N ASP A 18 -1.87 3.74 6.28
CA ASP A 18 -3.16 3.21 5.88
C ASP A 18 -4.22 4.22 6.29
N LEU A 19 -4.87 4.83 5.30
CA LEU A 19 -5.86 5.89 5.51
C LEU A 19 -7.18 5.35 6.07
N ASP A 20 -7.43 4.05 5.95
CA ASP A 20 -8.66 3.39 6.39
C ASP A 20 -8.49 2.69 7.77
N SER A 21 -7.31 2.74 8.37
CA SER A 21 -7.03 2.11 9.66
C SER A 21 -7.51 2.94 10.85
N ALA A 22 -7.98 2.27 11.90
CA ALA A 22 -8.22 2.89 13.21
C ALA A 22 -6.94 3.04 14.07
N LEU A 23 -5.80 2.51 13.60
CA LEU A 23 -4.50 2.66 14.26
C LEU A 23 -3.92 4.07 14.02
N PRO A 24 -2.91 4.51 14.80
CA PRO A 24 -2.24 5.79 14.55
C PRO A 24 -1.73 5.95 13.10
N PHE A 25 -1.68 7.18 12.60
CA PHE A 25 -1.20 7.44 11.24
C PHE A 25 0.08 8.30 11.28
N PRO A 26 1.26 7.77 10.87
CA PRO A 26 1.53 6.37 10.51
C PRO A 26 1.64 5.44 11.73
N THR A 27 1.54 4.13 11.49
CA THR A 27 1.77 3.09 12.51
C THR A 27 3.07 2.33 12.24
N HIS A 28 3.83 1.97 13.27
CA HIS A 28 4.99 1.08 13.11
C HIS A 28 4.60 -0.26 12.48
N PHE A 29 5.37 -0.74 11.50
CA PHE A 29 5.03 -1.93 10.74
C PHE A 29 4.72 -3.15 11.62
N TRP A 30 5.53 -3.42 12.65
CA TRP A 30 5.31 -4.54 13.56
C TRP A 30 3.93 -4.47 14.23
N LYS A 31 3.55 -3.28 14.72
CA LYS A 31 2.27 -3.04 15.38
C LYS A 31 1.11 -3.18 14.40
N TYR A 32 1.26 -2.59 13.21
CA TYR A 32 0.25 -2.71 12.15
C TYR A 32 0.02 -4.18 11.80
N ALA A 33 1.08 -4.93 11.46
CA ALA A 33 0.98 -6.33 11.06
C ALA A 33 0.35 -7.22 12.15
N MET A 34 0.72 -7.02 13.42
CA MET A 34 0.16 -7.80 14.53
C MET A 34 -1.31 -7.50 14.82
N GLU A 35 -1.74 -6.24 14.69
CA GLU A 35 -3.10 -5.84 15.05
C GLU A 35 -4.10 -5.97 13.88
N THR A 36 -3.64 -5.80 12.62
CA THR A 36 -4.50 -5.87 11.42
C THR A 36 -4.46 -7.23 10.73
N PHE A 37 -3.28 -7.70 10.31
CA PHE A 37 -3.17 -8.94 9.55
C PHE A 37 -3.37 -10.15 10.46
N ARG A 38 -2.71 -10.19 11.63
CA ARG A 38 -2.69 -11.35 12.56
C ARG A 38 -2.15 -12.61 11.87
N SER A 39 -2.16 -13.76 12.54
CA SER A 39 -1.67 -15.02 11.95
C SER A 39 -2.60 -15.54 10.84
N ASP A 40 -2.04 -16.14 9.80
CA ASP A 40 -2.79 -16.91 8.78
C ASP A 40 -3.16 -18.32 9.29
N GLU A 41 -2.56 -18.81 10.38
CA GLU A 41 -2.82 -20.16 10.93
C GLU A 41 -4.27 -20.38 11.37
N VAL A 42 -4.99 -19.29 11.70
CA VAL A 42 -6.39 -19.33 12.11
C VAL A 42 -7.37 -19.17 10.94
N LEU A 43 -6.86 -18.97 9.72
CA LEU A 43 -7.64 -18.78 8.51
C LEU A 43 -7.60 -20.02 7.61
N GLN A 44 -8.67 -20.23 6.84
CA GLN A 44 -8.64 -21.20 5.74
C GLN A 44 -7.65 -20.75 4.66
N PRO A 45 -6.95 -21.67 3.97
CA PRO A 45 -5.92 -21.34 2.98
C PRO A 45 -6.37 -20.36 1.88
N GLU A 46 -7.64 -20.40 1.49
CA GLU A 46 -8.21 -19.53 0.46
C GLU A 46 -8.30 -18.06 0.91
N HIS A 47 -8.22 -17.81 2.22
CA HIS A 47 -8.22 -16.48 2.82
C HIS A 47 -6.83 -16.02 3.24
N HIS A 48 -5.78 -16.81 2.98
CA HIS A 48 -4.41 -16.40 3.27
C HIS A 48 -4.04 -15.17 2.46
N ARG A 49 -3.58 -14.12 3.13
CA ARG A 49 -3.32 -12.85 2.46
C ARG A 49 -2.03 -12.95 1.67
N ARG A 50 -2.05 -12.35 0.47
CA ARG A 50 -0.86 -12.16 -0.36
C ARG A 50 -0.62 -10.68 -0.55
N PHE A 51 0.66 -10.32 -0.63
CA PHE A 51 1.08 -8.93 -0.67
C PHE A 51 1.93 -8.69 -1.90
N ARG A 52 1.40 -7.91 -2.86
CA ARG A 52 2.22 -7.38 -3.94
C ARG A 52 2.94 -6.13 -3.46
N VAL A 53 4.26 -6.21 -3.33
CA VAL A 53 5.13 -5.12 -2.91
C VAL A 53 5.74 -4.46 -4.13
N VAL A 54 5.28 -3.25 -4.44
CA VAL A 54 5.75 -2.44 -5.57
C VAL A 54 6.57 -1.25 -5.05
N PRO A 55 7.79 -1.01 -5.55
CA PRO A 55 8.52 0.21 -5.22
C PRO A 55 7.71 1.46 -5.61
N ALA A 56 7.66 2.47 -4.74
CA ALA A 56 6.85 3.67 -4.98
C ALA A 56 7.18 4.38 -6.31
N SER A 57 8.45 4.40 -6.71
CA SER A 57 8.88 4.96 -8.00
C SER A 57 8.37 4.18 -9.21
N VAL A 58 8.16 2.87 -9.07
CA VAL A 58 7.53 2.04 -10.10
C VAL A 58 6.03 2.30 -10.10
N TYR A 59 5.37 2.34 -8.93
CA TYR A 59 3.94 2.64 -8.84
C TYR A 59 3.59 3.98 -9.50
N LEU A 60 4.33 5.06 -9.17
CA LEU A 60 4.10 6.38 -9.76
C LEU A 60 4.32 6.44 -11.28
N ARG A 61 5.22 5.60 -11.81
CA ARG A 61 5.55 5.58 -13.24
C ARG A 61 4.58 4.71 -14.05
N GLU A 62 4.13 3.60 -13.48
CA GLU A 62 3.47 2.54 -14.22
C GLU A 62 1.96 2.45 -13.93
N PHE A 63 1.47 2.91 -12.76
CA PHE A 63 0.08 2.73 -12.37
C PHE A 63 -0.87 3.54 -13.26
N ALA A 64 -1.91 2.87 -13.77
CA ALA A 64 -3.02 3.49 -14.47
C ALA A 64 -4.34 2.84 -14.06
N SER A 65 -5.37 3.64 -13.81
CA SER A 65 -6.73 3.13 -13.71
C SER A 65 -7.76 4.12 -14.22
N ASP A 66 -8.61 3.65 -15.13
CA ASP A 66 -9.74 4.40 -15.67
C ASP A 66 -10.98 4.37 -14.76
N ARG A 67 -10.91 3.61 -13.66
CA ARG A 67 -11.93 3.42 -12.62
C ARG A 67 -13.16 2.64 -13.10
N HIS A 68 -13.11 1.93 -14.24
CA HIS A 68 -14.28 1.20 -14.74
C HIS A 68 -14.80 0.13 -13.76
N HIS A 69 -13.90 -0.50 -12.99
CA HIS A 69 -14.26 -1.48 -11.95
C HIS A 69 -15.15 -0.91 -10.83
N MET A 70 -15.23 0.42 -10.70
CA MET A 70 -16.12 1.11 -9.75
C MET A 70 -17.46 1.54 -10.36
N LYS A 71 -17.74 1.19 -11.62
CA LYS A 71 -19.02 1.44 -12.29
C LYS A 71 -19.90 0.19 -12.27
N ARG A 72 -21.19 0.39 -12.04
CA ARG A 72 -22.23 -0.63 -12.21
C ARG A 72 -22.53 -0.82 -13.70
N GLU A 73 -23.25 -1.89 -14.04
CA GLU A 73 -23.69 -2.18 -15.41
C GLU A 73 -24.54 -1.05 -16.02
N ASP A 74 -25.31 -0.34 -15.20
CA ASP A 74 -26.12 0.82 -15.60
C ASP A 74 -25.30 2.12 -15.76
N GLY A 75 -23.98 2.07 -15.54
CA GLY A 75 -23.06 3.20 -15.64
C GLY A 75 -22.98 4.08 -14.39
N THR A 76 -23.77 3.82 -13.35
CA THR A 76 -23.69 4.56 -12.08
C THR A 76 -22.48 4.12 -11.25
N TRP A 77 -22.02 4.99 -10.35
CA TRP A 77 -20.85 4.72 -9.52
C TRP A 77 -21.22 3.91 -8.26
N ILE A 78 -20.38 2.92 -7.91
CA ILE A 78 -20.51 2.18 -6.66
C ILE A 78 -20.20 3.09 -5.45
N LYS A 79 -19.16 3.92 -5.58
CA LYS A 79 -18.81 5.02 -4.66
C LYS A 79 -18.42 6.24 -5.49
N THR A 80 -18.66 7.44 -4.97
CA THR A 80 -18.26 8.69 -5.63
C THR A 80 -16.77 8.65 -5.96
N PRO A 81 -16.37 8.82 -7.23
CA PRO A 81 -14.96 8.79 -7.61
C PRO A 81 -14.25 10.06 -7.12
N PRO A 82 -12.91 10.03 -6.98
CA PRO A 82 -12.15 11.24 -6.73
C PRO A 82 -12.39 12.32 -7.80
N ASP A 83 -12.33 13.59 -7.39
CA ASP A 83 -12.64 14.77 -8.20
C ASP A 83 -11.55 15.16 -9.21
N TYR A 84 -10.36 14.56 -9.09
CA TYR A 84 -9.29 14.67 -10.07
C TYR A 84 -9.44 13.64 -11.22
N PRO A 85 -8.86 13.93 -12.41
CA PRO A 85 -8.87 12.99 -13.54
C PRO A 85 -8.32 11.60 -13.20
N SER A 86 -8.76 10.57 -13.93
CA SER A 86 -8.19 9.23 -13.80
C SER A 86 -6.67 9.23 -13.96
N ILE A 87 -5.98 8.42 -13.16
CA ILE A 87 -4.52 8.29 -13.25
C ILE A 87 -4.22 7.41 -14.46
N SER A 88 -3.41 7.91 -15.39
CA SER A 88 -3.00 7.20 -16.59
C SER A 88 -1.55 7.52 -16.93
N THR A 89 -0.90 6.63 -17.66
CA THR A 89 0.42 6.89 -18.25
C THR A 89 0.28 7.33 -19.71
N SER A 90 1.38 7.65 -20.37
CA SER A 90 1.37 7.98 -21.81
C SER A 90 0.95 6.80 -22.69
N THR A 91 1.05 5.56 -22.18
CA THR A 91 0.83 4.33 -22.96
C THR A 91 -0.28 3.44 -22.40
N CYS A 92 -0.79 3.71 -21.20
CA CYS A 92 -1.77 2.85 -20.52
C CYS A 92 -2.84 3.67 -19.80
N LYS A 93 -4.11 3.28 -19.98
CA LYS A 93 -5.28 3.89 -19.31
C LYS A 93 -5.77 3.10 -18.11
N ASP A 94 -5.60 1.78 -18.14
CA ASP A 94 -5.95 0.91 -17.03
C ASP A 94 -5.05 -0.33 -17.05
N ASN A 95 -4.42 -0.60 -15.91
CA ASN A 95 -3.66 -1.82 -15.65
C ASN A 95 -3.83 -2.28 -14.20
N LEU A 96 -4.94 -1.90 -13.55
CA LEU A 96 -5.17 -2.15 -12.14
C LEU A 96 -5.06 -3.65 -11.80
N ASP A 97 -5.53 -4.53 -12.69
CA ASP A 97 -5.44 -5.98 -12.52
C ASP A 97 -3.99 -6.48 -12.38
N SER A 98 -3.01 -5.80 -12.98
CA SER A 98 -1.58 -6.13 -12.82
C SER A 98 -1.04 -5.84 -11.42
N PHE A 99 -1.74 -4.99 -10.65
CA PHE A 99 -1.44 -4.69 -9.25
C PHE A 99 -2.27 -5.56 -8.28
N ILE A 100 -3.46 -6.01 -8.69
CA ILE A 100 -4.33 -6.88 -7.89
C ILE A 100 -3.93 -8.36 -8.00
N ASN A 101 -3.52 -8.82 -9.20
CA ASN A 101 -3.17 -10.21 -9.43
C ASN A 101 -1.99 -10.62 -8.52
N MET A 102 -2.12 -11.78 -7.87
CA MET A 102 -1.15 -12.33 -6.90
C MET A 102 -0.44 -13.61 -7.41
N ASP A 103 -0.46 -13.85 -8.72
CA ASP A 103 0.30 -14.90 -9.39
C ASP A 103 1.79 -14.51 -9.41
N PRO A 104 2.70 -15.38 -8.93
CA PRO A 104 4.12 -15.10 -8.95
C PRO A 104 4.65 -14.87 -10.37
N GLY A 105 5.54 -13.89 -10.54
CA GLY A 105 6.18 -13.58 -11.83
C GLY A 105 5.36 -12.73 -12.79
N THR A 106 4.13 -12.35 -12.41
CA THR A 106 3.29 -11.40 -13.18
C THR A 106 3.35 -10.00 -12.58
N GLY A 107 2.90 -8.99 -13.34
CA GLY A 107 2.69 -7.64 -12.85
C GLY A 107 3.97 -6.91 -12.39
N PHE A 108 3.80 -5.91 -11.54
CA PHE A 108 4.92 -5.09 -11.02
C PHE A 108 5.35 -5.52 -9.62
N GLY A 109 6.64 -5.38 -9.30
CA GLY A 109 7.16 -5.69 -7.98
C GLY A 109 7.24 -7.20 -7.70
N VAL A 110 7.06 -7.59 -6.43
CA VAL A 110 7.12 -8.99 -5.98
C VAL A 110 5.89 -9.36 -5.17
N VAL A 111 5.42 -10.59 -5.29
CA VAL A 111 4.34 -11.13 -4.44
C VAL A 111 4.96 -11.88 -3.26
N LEU A 112 4.53 -11.55 -2.05
CA LEU A 112 5.00 -12.13 -0.79
C LEU A 112 3.85 -12.77 -0.02
N THR A 113 4.15 -13.81 0.74
CA THR A 113 3.31 -14.29 1.84
C THR A 113 3.38 -13.33 3.03
N LEU A 114 2.51 -13.54 4.04
CA LEU A 114 2.59 -12.80 5.29
C LEU A 114 3.96 -12.90 5.97
N ASP A 115 4.50 -14.12 6.09
CA ASP A 115 5.80 -14.35 6.73
C ASP A 115 6.92 -13.64 5.98
N GLN A 116 6.93 -13.73 4.64
CA GLN A 116 7.91 -13.04 3.81
C GLN A 116 7.80 -11.52 3.90
N LEU A 117 6.57 -10.97 4.01
CA LEU A 117 6.37 -9.55 4.25
C LEU A 117 6.92 -9.15 5.62
N PHE A 118 6.65 -9.96 6.65
CA PHE A 118 7.11 -9.71 8.00
C PHE A 118 8.64 -9.74 8.08
N ASP A 119 9.28 -10.78 7.55
CA ASP A 119 10.75 -10.88 7.46
C ASP A 119 11.36 -9.66 6.74
N ARG A 120 10.69 -9.18 5.69
CA ARG A 120 11.16 -8.05 4.90
C ARG A 120 11.09 -6.72 5.64
N PHE A 121 10.06 -6.46 6.45
CA PHE A 121 9.78 -5.14 7.01
C PHE A 121 9.79 -5.07 8.54
N HIS A 122 9.89 -6.21 9.24
CA HIS A 122 10.11 -6.22 10.68
C HIS A 122 11.52 -5.68 10.99
N ARG A 123 11.57 -4.72 11.90
CA ARG A 123 12.79 -4.05 12.35
C ARG A 123 12.80 -4.04 13.88
N PRO A 124 13.38 -5.06 14.53
CA PRO A 124 13.31 -5.22 15.99
C PRO A 124 14.04 -4.11 16.76
N ASN A 125 14.98 -3.40 16.12
CA ASN A 125 15.85 -2.42 16.76
C ASN A 125 15.60 -0.97 16.32
N ALA A 126 14.40 -0.64 15.84
CA ALA A 126 14.04 0.75 15.57
C ALA A 126 14.01 1.54 16.89
N ILE A 127 15.15 2.06 17.33
CA ILE A 127 15.23 3.02 18.42
C ILE A 127 14.31 4.18 18.05
N PRO A 128 13.41 4.63 18.95
CA PRO A 128 12.63 5.83 18.70
C PRO A 128 13.60 7.01 18.64
N THR A 129 14.12 7.30 17.45
CA THR A 129 14.88 8.51 17.23
C THR A 129 13.90 9.66 17.40
N ALA A 130 14.24 10.53 18.35
CA ALA A 130 13.46 11.69 18.77
C ALA A 130 12.88 12.46 17.58
N PRO A 131 11.72 13.13 17.75
CA PRO A 131 11.11 13.93 16.68
C PRO A 131 12.15 14.88 16.10
N ARG A 132 12.33 14.81 14.77
CA ARG A 132 13.15 15.78 14.04
C ARG A 132 12.63 17.17 14.38
N THR A 133 13.50 18.02 14.93
CA THR A 133 13.24 19.45 15.09
C THR A 133 12.77 20.03 13.76
N PRO A 134 11.67 20.78 13.72
CA PRO A 134 11.18 21.38 12.49
C PRO A 134 12.28 22.28 11.90
N HIS A 135 12.55 22.12 10.60
CA HIS A 135 13.35 23.08 9.87
C HIS A 135 12.70 24.47 9.98
N PRO A 136 13.47 25.53 10.26
CA PRO A 136 12.92 26.87 10.29
C PRO A 136 12.37 27.23 8.90
N GLN A 137 11.08 27.55 8.84
CA GLN A 137 10.49 28.16 7.65
C GLN A 137 11.22 29.47 7.32
N PRO A 138 11.54 29.73 6.05
CA PRO A 138 12.05 31.04 5.66
C PRO A 138 10.95 32.09 5.85
N THR A 139 11.29 33.16 6.57
CA THR A 139 10.44 34.34 6.75
C THR A 139 10.20 35.01 5.39
N PRO A 140 8.96 35.34 5.02
CA PRO A 140 8.71 36.14 3.82
C PRO A 140 9.23 37.57 4.04
N THR A 141 9.97 38.07 3.04
CA THR A 141 10.33 39.49 2.90
C THR A 141 9.36 40.14 1.92
#